data_AF-A0A3M1VH53-F1
#
_entry.id   AF-A0A3M1VH53-F1
#
_cell.length_a   1.000
_cell.length_b   1.000
_cell.length_c   1.000
_cell.angle_alpha   90.00
_cell.angle_beta   90.00
_cell.angle_gamma   90.00
#
_symmetry.space_group_name_H-M   'P 1'
#
loop_
_entity.id
_entity.type
_entity.pdbx_description
1 polymer ?
#
loop_
_entity_poly.entity_id
_entity_poly.type
_entity_poly.pdbx_seq_one_letter_code
_entity_poly.pdbx_strand_id
1 'polypeptide(L)' 'RAGEAIERITAGKRRALSRSASFLAHRHGWHDVPMRFDVVAVQWDEASGAAPEVRHVRGAFEASS' A
#
# COMPACT_ATOMS: atom_id res chain seq x y z
N ARG A 1 -20.13 2.57 4.73
CA ARG A 1 -18.98 3.00 3.91
C ARG A 1 -17.72 2.84 4.74
N ALA A 2 -16.93 1.81 4.50
CA ALA A 2 -15.68 1.63 5.22
C ALA A 2 -14.75 2.81 4.90
N GLY A 3 -14.18 3.44 5.93
CA GLY A 3 -13.25 4.57 5.83
C GLY A 3 -12.17 4.35 4.77
N GLU A 4 -11.72 5.43 4.16
CA GLU A 4 -10.87 5.40 2.98
C GLU A 4 -9.68 4.46 3.20
N ALA A 5 -9.42 3.52 2.29
CA ALA A 5 -8.38 2.49 2.51
C ALA A 5 -6.99 3.09 2.81
N ILE A 6 -6.75 4.33 2.39
CA ILE A 6 -5.60 5.16 2.75
C ILE A 6 -5.50 5.40 4.27
N GLU A 7 -6.62 5.59 4.97
CA GLU A 7 -6.68 5.84 6.41
C GLU A 7 -6.17 4.63 7.22
N ARG A 8 -6.27 3.42 6.64
CA ARG A 8 -5.71 2.19 7.24
C ARG A 8 -4.19 2.09 7.12
N ILE A 9 -3.54 3.00 6.38
CA ILE A 9 -2.08 3.07 6.27
C ILE A 9 -1.52 3.97 7.38
N THR A 10 -1.49 3.42 8.58
CA THR A 10 -0.97 4.09 9.78
C THR A 10 0.54 4.37 9.66
N ALA A 11 1.05 5.31 10.47
CA ALA A 11 2.48 5.61 10.53
C ALA A 11 3.35 4.38 10.88
N GLY A 12 2.83 3.46 11.69
CA GLY A 12 3.52 2.20 11.99
C GLY A 12 3.62 1.29 10.77
N LYS A 13 2.53 1.19 9.99
CA LYS A 13 2.50 0.39 8.76
C LYS A 13 3.42 0.96 7.68
N ARG A 14 3.47 2.29 7.53
CA ARG A 14 4.39 2.98 6.61
C ARG A 14 5.85 2.67 6.93
N ARG A 15 6.24 2.78 8.20
CA ARG A 15 7.61 2.45 8.65
C ARG A 15 7.95 0.99 8.40
N ALA A 16 7.06 0.07 8.76
CA ALA A 16 7.29 -1.37 8.53
C ALA A 16 7.50 -1.68 7.04
N LEU A 17 6.63 -1.17 6.16
CA LEU A 17 6.73 -1.37 4.72
C LEU A 17 7.99 -0.72 4.12
N SER A 18 8.34 0.49 4.58
CA SER A 18 9.56 1.19 4.12
C SER A 18 10.81 0.38 4.44
N ARG A 19 10.93 -0.16 5.67
CA ARG A 19 12.08 -1.01 6.04
C ARG A 19 12.15 -2.30 5.23
N SER A 20 11.02 -2.97 5.01
CA SER A 20 10.97 -4.19 4.21
C SER A 20 11.37 -3.93 2.76
N ALA A 21 10.92 -2.81 2.20
CA ALA A 21 11.31 -2.36 0.87
C ALA A 21 12.81 -2.08 0.78
N SER A 22 13.39 -1.36 1.75
CA SER A 22 14.84 -1.11 1.79
C SER A 22 15.67 -2.40 1.89
N PHE A 23 15.23 -3.36 2.72
CA PHE A 23 15.89 -4.66 2.82
C PHE A 23 15.86 -5.43 1.49
N LEU A 24 14.71 -5.44 0.82
CA LEU A 24 14.54 -6.07 -0.48
C LEU A 24 15.42 -5.39 -1.54
N ALA A 25 15.40 -4.07 -1.61
CA ALA A 25 16.19 -3.29 -2.55
C ALA A 25 17.70 -3.55 -2.37
N HIS A 26 18.19 -3.55 -1.13
CA HIS A 26 19.59 -3.88 -0.82
C HIS A 26 19.94 -5.31 -1.24
N ARG A 27 19.09 -6.29 -0.92
CA ARG A 27 19.32 -7.69 -1.30
C ARG A 27 19.43 -7.90 -2.81
N HIS A 28 18.72 -7.08 -3.59
CA HIS A 28 18.68 -7.20 -5.05
C HIS A 28 19.49 -6.13 -5.81
N GLY A 29 20.20 -5.24 -5.09
CA GLY A 29 21.01 -4.18 -5.70
C GLY A 29 20.20 -3.09 -6.42
N TRP A 30 18.96 -2.85 -6.03
CA TRP A 30 18.04 -1.89 -6.68
C TRP A 30 18.23 -0.44 -6.20
N HIS A 31 19.47 0.02 -6.12
CA HIS A 31 19.77 1.34 -5.54
C HIS A 31 19.25 2.51 -6.39
N ASP A 32 19.22 2.34 -7.72
CA ASP A 32 18.82 3.38 -8.68
C ASP A 32 17.44 3.12 -9.31
N VAL A 33 16.70 2.13 -8.80
CA VAL A 33 15.38 1.78 -9.33
C VAL A 33 14.32 2.64 -8.65
N PRO A 34 13.47 3.37 -9.40
CA PRO A 34 12.36 4.10 -8.80
C PRO A 34 11.41 3.16 -8.03
N MET A 35 11.18 3.45 -6.76
CA MET A 35 10.27 2.68 -5.90
C MET A 35 9.06 3.52 -5.51
N ARG A 36 7.89 2.88 -5.41
CA ARG A 36 6.63 3.52 -5.01
C ARG A 36 5.81 2.57 -4.16
N PHE A 37 5.11 3.10 -3.17
CA PHE A 37 4.16 2.35 -2.37
C PHE A 37 2.74 2.60 -2.85
N ASP A 38 2.08 1.55 -3.30
CA ASP A 38 0.70 1.61 -3.80
C ASP A 38 -0.26 0.92 -2.80
N VAL A 39 -1.52 1.34 -2.81
CA VAL A 39 -2.60 0.69 -2.05
C VAL A 39 -3.63 0.16 -3.03
N VAL A 40 -3.92 -1.14 -2.95
CA VAL A 40 -5.06 -1.74 -3.65
C VAL A 40 -6.14 -2.00 -2.60
N ALA A 41 -7.21 -1.22 -2.67
CA ALA A 41 -8.38 -1.38 -1.83
C ALA A 41 -9.34 -2.35 -2.50
N VAL A 42 -9.81 -3.35 -1.76
CA VAL A 42 -10.86 -4.27 -2.19
C VAL A 42 -12.04 -4.05 -1.26
N GLN A 43 -13.15 -3.57 -1.82
CA GLN A 43 -14.37 -3.28 -1.08
C GLN A 43 -15.43 -4.32 -1.46
N TRP A 44 -15.90 -5.03 -0.45
CA TRP A 44 -16.98 -5.99 -0.58
C TRP A 44 -18.26 -5.33 -0.11
N ASP A 45 -19.31 -5.38 -0.93
CA ASP A 45 -20.67 -5.04 -0.50
C ASP A 45 -21.41 -6.34 -0.19
N GLU A 46 -21.33 -6.74 1.09
CA GLU A 46 -22.00 -7.95 1.59
C GLU A 46 -23.52 -7.92 1.40
N ALA A 47 -24.13 -6.73 1.28
CA ALA A 47 -25.57 -6.58 1.16
C ALA A 47 -26.10 -6.81 -0.26
N SER A 48 -25.33 -6.46 -1.29
CA SER A 48 -25.76 -6.61 -2.69
C SER A 48 -25.37 -7.95 -3.32
N GLY A 49 -24.44 -8.69 -2.71
CA GLY A 49 -23.87 -9.90 -3.31
C GLY A 49 -23.09 -9.61 -4.60
N ALA A 50 -22.78 -8.34 -4.88
CA ALA A 50 -22.04 -7.93 -6.06
C ALA A 50 -20.57 -8.35 -5.99
N ALA A 51 -19.92 -8.37 -7.14
CA ALA A 51 -18.47 -8.54 -7.22
C ALA A 51 -17.76 -7.42 -6.44
N PRO A 52 -16.60 -7.70 -5.81
CA PRO A 52 -15.87 -6.70 -5.06
C PRO A 52 -15.38 -5.56 -5.96
N GLU A 53 -15.48 -4.34 -5.47
CA GLU A 53 -14.89 -3.17 -6.11
C GLU A 53 -13.40 -3.10 -5.78
N VAL A 54 -12.56 -3.04 -6.81
CA VAL A 54 -11.11 -2.88 -6.66
C VAL A 54 -10.71 -1.45 -7.02
N ARG A 55 -10.12 -0.73 -6.07
CA ARG A 55 -9.58 0.63 -6.26
C ARG A 55 -8.08 0.64 -6.03
N HIS A 56 -7.31 1.07 -7.04
CA HIS A 56 -5.86 1.22 -6.95
C HIS A 56 -5.48 2.68 -6.71
N VAL A 57 -4.83 2.94 -5.58
CA VAL A 57 -4.24 4.23 -5.24
C VAL A 57 -2.73 4.14 -5.42
N ARG A 58 -2.22 4.82 -6.44
CA ARG A 58 -0.79 4.85 -6.77
C ARG A 58 -0.07 5.91 -5.95
N GLY A 59 1.12 5.61 -5.45
CA GLY A 59 1.89 6.58 -4.65
C GLY A 59 1.17 6.96 -3.37
N ALA A 60 0.60 5.97 -2.70
CA ALA A 60 -0.23 6.18 -1.52
C ALA A 60 0.54 6.83 -0.35
N PHE A 61 1.87 6.67 -0.32
CA PHE A 61 2.75 7.36 0.62
C PHE A 61 4.21 7.32 0.17
N GLU A 62 4.99 8.27 0.69
CA GLU A 62 6.45 8.32 0.57
C GLU A 62 7.13 7.43 1.61
N ALA A 63 8.29 6.88 1.25
CA ALA A 63 9.11 6.11 2.18
C ALA A 63 9.42 6.93 3.44
N SER A 64 9.32 6.29 4.61
CA SER A 64 9.68 6.90 5.88
C SER A 64 10.76 6.07 6.56
N SER A 65 11.83 6.73 7.02
CA SER A 65 12.89 6.16 7.85
C SER A 65 12.37 5.75 9.24
#